data_AF-A0A8I3AF20-F1
#
_entry.id   AF-A0A8I3AF20-F1
#
_cell.length_a   1.000
_cell.length_b   1.000
_cell.length_c   1.000
_cell.angle_alpha   90.00
_cell.angle_beta   90.00
_cell.angle_gamma   90.00
#
_symmetry.space_group_name_H-M   'P 1'
#
loop_
_entity.id
_entity.type
_entity.pdbx_description
1 polymer ?
#
loop_
_entity_poly.entity_id
_entity_poly.type
_entity_poly.pdbx_seq_one_letter_code
_entity_poly.pdbx_strand_id
1 'polypeptide(L)'
;MDIDEVLPAVEESEEQPLLEAFIPGTHTLAKDEILEPDDSVYIMRHSMDVTWSCLSFDILRDSLGDERQRYPATAYVVAGTQAARTDQNELSVFKISSLHRTQRDGGLFGVNRVRTQPLSPSVPLVPVSQPYYTATWAESGKVHIWDIRPLIESLDVPGYAWEKSRTNRPTFTINSHGRTEGFAMDWAASAATNPSALRLLTGDIHSKIYLTTSTPSGFNALAQPFTSHTSSVEDIQWSPSEPTVFASCSADHSIQIWDVRSKGRKSVTGIDPAHESDVNVISWNKSTHYLLISGGDDGAIKVWDLRNVSKPGSPRQVPSPVAAFTWHHGPITSIEWHPTEDSVFAASGADDQVTLWDLGVEQDDEEIGSSMNETRESGREVPPQLLFVHQGQRDVKEIHWHPQIPGAVITTALDGFNIFKTISV
;
A
#
# COMPACT_ATOMS: atom_id res chain seq x y z
N MET A 1 23.22 27.63 69.82
CA MET A 1 23.73 28.63 68.87
C MET A 1 23.45 28.05 67.53
N ASP A 2 22.31 28.47 67.04
CA ASP A 2 21.44 27.66 66.21
C ASP A 2 21.61 28.19 64.80
N ILE A 3 21.84 27.28 63.86
CA ILE A 3 22.01 27.60 62.45
C ILE A 3 21.09 26.63 61.72
N ASP A 4 19.83 27.05 61.57
CA ASP A 4 18.92 26.42 60.63
C ASP A 4 19.47 26.70 59.22
N GLU A 5 20.05 25.69 58.57
CA GLU A 5 20.33 25.76 57.13
C GLU A 5 19.00 25.71 56.38
N VAL A 6 18.43 26.89 56.16
CA VAL A 6 17.29 27.09 55.28
C VAL A 6 17.76 26.75 53.86
N LEU A 7 17.45 25.52 53.43
CA LEU A 7 17.55 25.13 52.03
C LEU A 7 16.72 26.12 51.20
N PRO A 8 17.28 26.70 50.12
CA PRO A 8 16.50 27.54 49.22
C PRO A 8 15.37 26.69 48.62
N ALA A 9 14.19 27.30 48.45
CA ALA A 9 13.10 26.64 47.75
C ALA A 9 13.56 26.30 46.32
N VAL A 10 13.34 25.07 45.90
CA VAL A 10 13.43 24.71 44.48
C VAL A 10 12.28 25.43 43.79
N GLU A 11 12.58 26.23 42.77
CA GLU A 11 11.58 27.00 42.04
C GLU A 11 10.61 26.04 41.32
N GLU A 12 9.31 26.33 41.42
CA GLU A 12 8.29 25.55 40.75
C GLU A 12 8.27 25.87 39.24
N SER A 13 8.15 24.81 38.43
CA SER A 13 7.72 24.83 37.02
C SER A 13 8.36 25.86 36.08
N GLU A 14 9.30 25.39 35.25
CA GLU A 14 9.10 25.61 33.82
C GLU A 14 7.93 24.70 33.40
N GLU A 15 6.76 25.27 33.14
CA GLU A 15 5.70 24.54 32.44
C GLU A 15 6.21 24.21 31.04
N GLN A 16 6.35 22.92 30.71
CA GLN A 16 6.59 22.53 29.32
C GLN A 16 5.40 23.01 28.49
N PRO A 17 5.62 23.72 27.37
CA PRO A 17 4.53 24.21 26.55
C PRO A 17 3.67 23.02 26.11
N LEU A 18 2.35 23.15 26.24
CA LEU A 18 1.42 22.14 25.75
C LEU A 18 1.63 21.98 24.24
N LEU A 19 2.15 20.82 23.84
CA LEU A 19 2.35 20.47 22.44
C LEU A 19 0.99 20.21 21.80
N GLU A 20 0.47 21.21 21.09
CA GLU A 20 -0.75 21.10 20.32
C GLU A 20 -0.53 20.17 19.11
N ALA A 21 -1.48 19.26 18.87
CA ALA A 21 -1.38 18.32 17.77
C ALA A 21 -1.58 19.05 16.42
N PHE A 22 -0.59 18.97 15.54
CA PHE A 22 -0.70 19.58 14.21
C PHE A 22 -1.80 18.90 13.38
N ILE A 23 -2.89 19.62 13.11
CA ILE A 23 -4.00 19.19 12.23
C ILE A 23 -3.78 19.75 10.81
N PRO A 24 -3.49 18.92 9.79
CA PRO A 24 -3.34 19.35 8.41
C PRO A 24 -4.58 20.06 7.84
N GLY A 25 -4.37 21.21 7.21
CA GLY A 25 -5.42 22.06 6.62
C GLY A 25 -6.00 23.10 7.59
N THR A 26 -5.93 22.86 8.91
CA THR A 26 -6.12 23.90 9.94
C THR A 26 -4.81 24.66 10.13
N HIS A 27 -3.74 23.93 10.41
CA HIS A 27 -2.44 24.50 10.76
C HIS A 27 -1.57 24.68 9.52
N THR A 28 -0.77 25.75 9.52
CA THR A 28 0.21 26.03 8.47
C THR A 28 1.57 26.28 9.11
N LEU A 29 2.55 25.43 8.80
CA LEU A 29 3.92 25.59 9.27
C LEU A 29 4.50 26.93 8.78
N ALA A 30 5.13 27.67 9.69
CA ALA A 30 6.01 28.76 9.31
C ALA A 30 7.24 28.21 8.55
N LYS A 31 7.89 29.09 7.79
CA LYS A 31 8.99 28.72 6.87
C LYS A 31 10.12 27.91 7.50
N ASP A 32 10.38 28.12 8.79
CA ASP A 32 11.50 27.54 9.53
C ASP A 32 11.02 26.60 10.66
N GLU A 33 9.74 26.20 10.66
CA GLU A 33 9.15 25.18 11.55
C GLU A 33 9.25 23.78 10.94
N ILE A 34 9.33 22.76 11.80
CA ILE A 34 9.45 21.34 11.41
C ILE A 34 8.51 20.53 12.30
N LEU A 35 7.79 19.56 11.71
CA LEU A 35 6.98 18.60 12.48
C LEU A 35 7.89 17.59 13.19
N GLU A 36 7.85 17.57 14.52
CA GLU A 36 8.39 16.48 15.33
C GLU A 36 7.26 15.44 15.56
N PRO A 37 7.48 14.15 15.24
CA PRO A 37 6.48 13.13 15.48
C PRO A 37 6.39 12.81 16.98
N ASP A 38 5.18 12.83 17.55
CA ASP A 38 4.98 12.28 18.89
C ASP A 38 5.22 10.77 18.89
N ASP A 39 6.35 10.35 19.45
CA ASP A 39 6.73 8.95 19.58
C ASP A 39 5.84 8.17 20.58
N SER A 40 4.96 8.84 21.35
CA SER A 40 4.02 8.18 22.28
C SER A 40 2.90 7.41 21.57
N VAL A 41 2.48 7.86 20.39
CA VAL A 41 1.42 7.22 19.59
C VAL A 41 1.91 6.11 18.65
N TYR A 42 3.21 5.81 18.67
CA TYR A 42 3.82 4.71 17.92
C TYR A 42 4.32 3.59 18.86
N ILE A 43 3.82 2.37 18.66
CA ILE A 43 4.43 1.16 19.27
C ILE A 43 5.80 0.88 18.62
N MET A 44 5.97 1.26 17.35
CA MET A 44 7.20 1.13 16.56
C MET A 44 7.24 2.22 15.51
N ARG A 45 8.40 2.87 15.31
CA ARG A 45 8.66 3.79 14.20
C ARG A 45 10.14 3.76 13.83
N HIS A 46 10.45 3.46 12.57
CA HIS A 46 11.82 3.45 12.00
C HIS A 46 11.77 4.09 10.62
N SER A 47 12.73 4.98 10.31
CA SER A 47 12.90 5.60 8.99
C SER A 47 14.12 5.00 8.28
N MET A 48 14.06 4.95 6.95
CA MET A 48 14.91 4.04 6.18
C MET A 48 15.30 4.63 4.80
N ASP A 49 16.51 5.19 4.77
CA ASP A 49 17.06 5.96 3.66
C ASP A 49 17.49 5.10 2.46
N VAL A 50 17.36 5.66 1.26
CA VAL A 50 17.70 5.04 -0.02
C VAL A 50 18.84 5.75 -0.76
N THR A 51 19.61 4.99 -1.54
CA THR A 51 20.44 5.56 -2.62
C THR A 51 19.58 6.16 -3.74
N TRP A 52 18.40 5.57 -3.98
CA TRP A 52 17.44 5.95 -5.02
C TRP A 52 16.01 5.68 -4.53
N SER A 53 15.11 6.65 -4.68
CA SER A 53 13.68 6.50 -4.38
C SER A 53 13.10 5.26 -5.05
N CYS A 54 12.11 4.63 -4.40
CA CYS A 54 11.49 3.42 -4.90
C CYS A 54 10.00 3.69 -5.15
N LEU A 55 9.59 3.64 -6.42
CA LEU A 55 8.22 3.95 -6.82
C LEU A 55 7.21 2.92 -6.29
N SER A 56 7.58 1.64 -6.23
CA SER A 56 6.67 0.57 -5.82
C SER A 56 7.31 -0.48 -4.93
N PHE A 57 6.49 -1.09 -4.06
CA PHE A 57 6.93 -2.00 -3.01
C PHE A 57 5.84 -2.94 -2.43
N ASP A 58 6.16 -4.13 -1.88
CA ASP A 58 5.20 -5.07 -1.22
C ASP A 58 5.94 -6.29 -0.61
N ILE A 59 5.42 -6.80 0.51
CA ILE A 59 6.21 -7.44 1.57
C ILE A 59 6.43 -8.94 1.30
N LEU A 60 7.68 -9.41 1.44
CA LEU A 60 8.00 -10.82 1.39
C LEU A 60 7.47 -11.52 2.62
N ARG A 61 6.74 -12.63 2.43
CA ARG A 61 6.40 -13.52 3.55
C ARG A 61 7.60 -14.38 3.93
N ASP A 62 7.99 -14.31 5.20
CA ASP A 62 9.16 -14.96 5.77
C ASP A 62 8.79 -16.13 6.71
N SER A 63 9.83 -16.84 7.16
CA SER A 63 9.72 -18.07 7.96
C SER A 63 9.65 -17.84 9.48
N LEU A 64 9.58 -16.59 9.94
CA LEU A 64 9.58 -16.23 11.36
C LEU A 64 8.19 -16.40 12.01
N GLY A 65 7.16 -16.67 11.20
CA GLY A 65 5.78 -16.92 11.61
C GLY A 65 4.83 -15.78 11.27
N ASP A 66 3.55 -16.01 11.51
CA ASP A 66 2.48 -15.00 11.39
C ASP A 66 2.15 -14.41 12.77
N GLU A 67 1.29 -13.38 12.84
CA GLU A 67 0.84 -12.73 14.08
C GLU A 67 1.99 -12.27 15.02
N ARG A 68 3.10 -11.81 14.45
CA ARG A 68 4.33 -11.50 15.20
C ARG A 68 4.25 -10.22 16.01
N GLN A 69 3.78 -10.33 17.26
CA GLN A 69 3.73 -9.23 18.25
C GLN A 69 5.02 -9.05 19.10
N ARG A 70 6.11 -9.77 18.77
CA ARG A 70 7.38 -9.74 19.53
C ARG A 70 8.43 -8.86 18.86
N TYR A 71 9.28 -8.25 19.68
CA TYR A 71 10.30 -7.29 19.26
C TYR A 71 11.71 -7.75 19.72
N PRO A 72 12.78 -7.45 18.96
CA PRO A 72 12.76 -6.81 17.65
C PRO A 72 12.05 -7.65 16.59
N ALA A 73 11.32 -6.97 15.71
CA ALA A 73 10.76 -7.58 14.52
C ALA A 73 11.78 -7.59 13.38
N THR A 74 11.46 -8.33 12.32
CA THR A 74 12.17 -8.33 11.05
C THR A 74 11.14 -8.34 9.92
N ALA A 75 11.31 -7.49 8.93
CA ALA A 75 10.51 -7.48 7.70
C ALA A 75 11.41 -7.76 6.49
N TYR A 76 10.99 -8.65 5.59
CA TYR A 76 11.70 -8.95 4.36
C TYR A 76 10.99 -8.29 3.19
N VAL A 77 11.75 -7.64 2.30
CA VAL A 77 11.16 -6.98 1.13
C VAL A 77 12.19 -6.85 -0.01
N VAL A 78 11.79 -6.67 -1.27
CA VAL A 78 12.70 -6.56 -2.46
C VAL A 78 13.19 -5.07 -2.61
N ALA A 79 13.81 -4.44 -3.63
CA ALA A 79 13.64 -2.98 -3.96
C ALA A 79 13.83 -2.53 -5.41
N GLY A 80 13.01 -1.55 -5.82
CA GLY A 80 12.72 -1.22 -7.22
C GLY A 80 12.93 0.27 -7.46
N THR A 81 14.18 0.58 -7.80
CA THR A 81 14.68 1.96 -7.74
C THR A 81 14.28 2.77 -8.96
N GLN A 82 14.03 4.06 -8.74
CA GLN A 82 13.98 5.12 -9.74
C GLN A 82 15.30 5.91 -9.67
N ALA A 83 16.35 5.36 -10.25
CA ALA A 83 17.63 6.03 -10.35
C ALA A 83 17.60 7.15 -11.39
N ALA A 84 18.50 8.13 -11.28
CA ALA A 84 18.62 9.24 -12.23
C ALA A 84 19.00 8.81 -13.67
N ARG A 85 19.26 7.53 -13.90
CA ARG A 85 19.47 6.89 -15.20
C ARG A 85 18.83 5.51 -15.23
N THR A 86 18.16 5.18 -16.31
CA THR A 86 17.47 3.89 -16.49
C THR A 86 18.39 2.67 -16.53
N ASP A 87 19.69 2.85 -16.83
CA ASP A 87 20.70 1.79 -16.74
C ASP A 87 21.30 1.61 -15.34
N GLN A 88 20.83 2.39 -14.36
CA GLN A 88 21.15 2.26 -12.93
C GLN A 88 19.93 1.82 -12.08
N ASN A 89 18.81 1.46 -12.71
CA ASN A 89 17.66 0.90 -12.04
C ASN A 89 17.92 -0.58 -11.66
N GLU A 90 17.68 -0.94 -10.41
CA GLU A 90 17.98 -2.27 -9.86
C GLU A 90 16.75 -2.93 -9.21
N LEU A 91 16.81 -4.26 -9.12
CA LEU A 91 15.91 -5.11 -8.34
C LEU A 91 16.69 -5.68 -7.14
N SER A 92 16.74 -4.93 -6.04
CA SER A 92 17.46 -5.28 -4.81
C SER A 92 16.65 -6.22 -3.90
N VAL A 93 17.20 -6.74 -2.78
CA VAL A 93 16.40 -7.39 -1.71
C VAL A 93 16.98 -7.08 -0.33
N PHE A 94 16.10 -6.92 0.66
CA PHE A 94 16.40 -6.46 2.01
C PHE A 94 15.70 -7.30 3.08
N LYS A 95 16.32 -7.23 4.26
CA LYS A 95 15.91 -7.91 5.48
C LYS A 95 16.05 -6.91 6.62
N ILE A 96 15.02 -6.08 6.76
CA ILE A 96 14.93 -4.96 7.69
C ILE A 96 14.82 -5.57 9.10
N SER A 97 15.95 -5.75 9.75
CA SER A 97 16.08 -6.44 11.05
C SER A 97 16.21 -5.43 12.20
N SER A 98 16.12 -5.91 13.44
CA SER A 98 16.28 -5.07 14.64
C SER A 98 15.24 -3.96 14.77
N LEU A 99 14.04 -4.16 14.19
CA LEU A 99 12.90 -3.26 14.34
C LEU A 99 12.37 -3.35 15.78
N HIS A 100 12.95 -2.59 16.69
CA HIS A 100 12.54 -2.52 18.09
C HIS A 100 11.26 -1.68 18.26
N ARG A 101 10.59 -1.83 19.41
CA ARG A 101 9.57 -0.86 19.81
C ARG A 101 10.18 0.53 19.94
N THR A 102 9.39 1.56 19.67
CA THR A 102 9.75 2.94 20.02
C THR A 102 9.96 3.00 21.53
N GLN A 103 11.19 3.29 21.95
CA GLN A 103 11.51 3.65 23.33
C GLN A 103 11.77 5.15 23.35
N ARG A 104 11.62 5.77 24.52
CA ARG A 104 12.11 7.15 24.73
C ARG A 104 13.64 7.15 24.69
N ASP A 105 14.20 7.32 23.50
CA ASP A 105 15.47 7.98 23.17
C ASP A 105 15.77 7.76 21.67
N GLY A 106 16.10 8.83 20.94
CA GLY A 106 16.19 8.80 19.48
C GLY A 106 17.41 8.06 18.91
N GLY A 107 17.21 7.26 17.87
CA GLY A 107 18.29 6.56 17.15
C GLY A 107 17.90 6.14 15.71
N LEU A 108 18.47 6.83 14.71
CA LEU A 108 18.19 6.67 13.27
C LEU A 108 19.08 5.59 12.59
N PHE A 109 18.49 4.51 12.02
CA PHE A 109 19.15 3.52 11.12
C PHE A 109 18.11 2.78 10.22
N GLY A 110 18.44 2.33 8.98
CA GLY A 110 17.44 1.77 8.01
C GLY A 110 17.93 0.79 6.88
N VAL A 111 17.10 0.58 5.81
CA VAL A 111 17.30 0.00 4.40
C VAL A 111 16.50 -1.32 4.03
N ASN A 112 15.68 -1.58 2.94
CA ASN A 112 14.88 -0.88 1.85
C ASN A 112 13.74 -1.81 1.18
N ARG A 113 13.03 -1.52 0.03
CA ARG A 113 11.72 -2.18 -0.41
C ARG A 113 11.23 -2.25 -1.96
N VAL A 114 10.74 -3.40 -2.56
CA VAL A 114 9.85 -3.65 -3.81
C VAL A 114 8.75 -4.72 -3.48
N ARG A 115 7.80 -5.03 -4.40
CA ARG A 115 6.74 -6.07 -4.46
C ARG A 115 7.18 -7.53 -4.73
N THR A 116 6.33 -8.49 -4.34
CA THR A 116 6.50 -9.95 -4.56
C THR A 116 5.21 -10.73 -4.83
N GLN A 117 5.32 -12.01 -5.23
CA GLN A 117 4.20 -12.95 -5.26
C GLN A 117 3.57 -13.14 -3.85
N PRO A 118 2.23 -13.02 -3.70
CA PRO A 118 1.56 -13.30 -2.43
C PRO A 118 1.51 -14.81 -2.13
N LEU A 119 1.72 -15.17 -0.86
CA LEU A 119 1.56 -16.52 -0.34
C LEU A 119 0.37 -16.56 0.63
N SER A 120 -0.55 -17.51 0.44
CA SER A 120 -1.73 -17.68 1.29
C SER A 120 -1.35 -18.11 2.72
N PRO A 121 -2.01 -17.60 3.79
CA PRO A 121 -1.77 -18.07 5.16
C PRO A 121 -1.99 -19.58 5.34
N SER A 122 -2.83 -20.20 4.50
CA SER A 122 -3.10 -21.65 4.52
C SER A 122 -2.05 -22.51 3.80
N VAL A 123 -1.01 -21.91 3.21
CA VAL A 123 0.00 -22.61 2.41
C VAL A 123 1.38 -22.39 3.04
N PRO A 124 2.09 -23.45 3.48
CA PRO A 124 3.47 -23.34 3.94
C PRO A 124 4.34 -22.66 2.88
N LEU A 125 5.30 -21.84 3.31
CA LEU A 125 6.24 -21.17 2.41
C LEU A 125 6.76 -22.15 1.35
N VAL A 126 6.69 -21.74 0.08
CA VAL A 126 7.16 -22.57 -1.03
C VAL A 126 8.60 -22.98 -0.72
N PRO A 127 8.96 -24.28 -0.76
CA PRO A 127 10.27 -24.74 -0.30
C PRO A 127 11.44 -24.01 -0.96
N VAL A 128 12.59 -23.98 -0.29
CA VAL A 128 13.88 -23.41 -0.76
C VAL A 128 14.19 -23.83 -2.21
N SER A 129 13.86 -25.08 -2.59
CA SER A 129 14.04 -25.61 -3.94
C SER A 129 13.05 -25.11 -5.01
N GLN A 130 12.20 -24.12 -4.71
CA GLN A 130 11.17 -23.58 -5.60
C GLN A 130 11.33 -22.07 -5.79
N PRO A 131 11.14 -21.55 -7.02
CA PRO A 131 11.30 -20.13 -7.31
C PRO A 131 10.30 -19.28 -6.51
N TYR A 132 10.67 -18.03 -6.25
CA TYR A 132 9.79 -17.02 -5.68
C TYR A 132 9.76 -15.88 -6.71
N TYR A 133 8.61 -15.72 -7.38
CA TYR A 133 8.52 -14.79 -8.50
C TYR A 133 8.15 -13.37 -8.06
N THR A 134 8.83 -12.39 -8.66
CA THR A 134 8.50 -10.97 -8.64
C THR A 134 8.21 -10.52 -10.07
N ALA A 135 7.26 -9.61 -10.27
CA ALA A 135 7.05 -8.93 -11.54
C ALA A 135 7.41 -7.45 -11.41
N THR A 136 7.90 -6.84 -12.49
CA THR A 136 8.19 -5.39 -12.56
C THR A 136 7.75 -4.83 -13.90
N TRP A 137 7.09 -3.67 -13.88
CA TRP A 137 6.98 -2.85 -15.08
C TRP A 137 8.32 -2.18 -15.43
N ALA A 138 8.50 -1.85 -16.70
CA ALA A 138 9.58 -1.00 -17.17
C ALA A 138 9.05 -0.02 -18.23
N GLU A 139 9.50 1.24 -18.16
CA GLU A 139 9.21 2.36 -19.09
C GLU A 139 9.30 1.95 -20.58
N SER A 140 10.14 0.95 -20.92
CA SER A 140 10.25 0.40 -22.27
C SER A 140 9.00 -0.36 -22.80
N GLY A 141 7.90 -0.37 -22.04
CA GLY A 141 6.65 -1.06 -22.36
C GLY A 141 6.73 -2.59 -22.22
N LYS A 142 7.46 -3.05 -21.19
CA LYS A 142 7.70 -4.47 -20.92
C LYS A 142 7.46 -4.78 -19.45
N VAL A 143 6.92 -5.97 -19.20
CA VAL A 143 6.83 -6.51 -17.85
C VAL A 143 7.78 -7.69 -17.73
N HIS A 144 8.69 -7.61 -16.76
CA HIS A 144 9.70 -8.62 -16.50
C HIS A 144 9.29 -9.47 -15.31
N ILE A 145 9.50 -10.79 -15.39
CA ILE A 145 9.27 -11.73 -14.28
C ILE A 145 10.63 -12.29 -13.84
N TRP A 146 10.94 -12.16 -12.56
CA TRP A 146 12.23 -12.47 -11.94
C TRP A 146 12.06 -13.57 -10.89
N ASP A 147 13.01 -14.50 -10.78
CA ASP A 147 13.09 -15.43 -9.65
C ASP A 147 14.05 -14.86 -8.60
N ILE A 148 13.49 -14.30 -7.52
CA ILE A 148 14.26 -13.64 -6.46
C ILE A 148 14.64 -14.59 -5.32
N ARG A 149 14.23 -15.86 -5.37
CA ARG A 149 14.54 -16.86 -4.33
C ARG A 149 16.02 -16.86 -3.91
N PRO A 150 17.01 -16.81 -4.82
CA PRO A 150 18.43 -16.81 -4.44
C PRO A 150 18.90 -15.54 -3.72
N LEU A 151 18.16 -14.43 -3.85
CA LEU A 151 18.45 -13.16 -3.16
C LEU A 151 17.83 -13.14 -1.74
N ILE A 152 16.72 -13.84 -1.52
CA ILE A 152 16.16 -14.05 -0.18
C ILE A 152 17.11 -14.95 0.63
N GLU A 153 17.55 -16.06 0.05
CA GLU A 153 18.46 -17.02 0.70
C GLU A 153 19.81 -16.39 1.10
N SER A 154 20.32 -15.42 0.33
CA SER A 154 21.59 -14.75 0.65
C SER A 154 21.53 -13.76 1.81
N LEU A 155 20.33 -13.31 2.20
CA LEU A 155 20.10 -12.48 3.39
C LEU A 155 20.00 -13.31 4.69
N ASP A 156 19.81 -14.63 4.55
CA ASP A 156 19.67 -15.57 5.67
C ASP A 156 20.88 -16.47 5.88
N VAL A 157 21.65 -16.77 4.82
CA VAL A 157 22.77 -17.71 4.86
C VAL A 157 24.11 -16.99 4.59
N PRO A 158 24.90 -16.68 5.63
CA PRO A 158 26.20 -16.04 5.46
C PRO A 158 27.13 -16.82 4.52
N GLY A 159 27.66 -16.16 3.50
CA GLY A 159 28.52 -16.78 2.48
C GLY A 159 27.79 -17.54 1.37
N TYR A 160 26.46 -17.48 1.31
CA TYR A 160 25.68 -18.04 0.20
C TYR A 160 26.03 -17.36 -1.13
N ALA A 161 26.53 -18.14 -2.09
CA ALA A 161 26.85 -17.67 -3.44
C ALA A 161 25.66 -17.92 -4.38
N TRP A 162 24.85 -16.89 -4.64
CA TRP A 162 23.71 -17.01 -5.54
C TRP A 162 24.12 -17.06 -7.02
N GLU A 163 23.31 -17.77 -7.82
CA GLU A 163 23.58 -17.96 -9.24
C GLU A 163 23.18 -16.70 -10.04
N LYS A 164 24.16 -15.84 -10.35
CA LYS A 164 23.95 -14.56 -11.06
C LYS A 164 23.24 -14.68 -12.42
N SER A 165 23.26 -15.87 -13.04
CA SER A 165 22.49 -16.17 -14.26
C SER A 165 20.97 -16.08 -14.06
N ARG A 166 20.46 -16.47 -12.87
CA ARG A 166 19.05 -16.47 -12.48
C ARG A 166 18.56 -15.10 -12.01
N THR A 167 19.43 -14.33 -11.38
CA THR A 167 19.08 -13.02 -10.78
C THR A 167 19.30 -11.85 -11.74
N ASN A 168 20.37 -11.86 -12.54
CA ASN A 168 20.73 -10.71 -13.38
C ASN A 168 19.99 -10.69 -14.73
N ARG A 169 19.04 -11.61 -14.95
CA ARG A 169 18.20 -11.68 -16.15
C ARG A 169 16.79 -12.15 -15.73
N PRO A 170 15.72 -11.60 -16.31
CA PRO A 170 14.38 -12.04 -15.96
C PRO A 170 14.12 -13.45 -16.51
N THR A 171 13.43 -14.29 -15.73
CA THR A 171 12.96 -15.62 -16.13
C THR A 171 12.01 -15.55 -17.32
N PHE A 172 11.21 -14.49 -17.41
CA PHE A 172 10.33 -14.24 -18.57
C PHE A 172 10.18 -12.74 -18.83
N THR A 173 9.81 -12.36 -20.06
CA THR A 173 9.48 -10.97 -20.40
C THR A 173 8.22 -10.93 -21.26
N ILE A 174 7.19 -10.29 -20.73
CA ILE A 174 5.94 -9.98 -21.41
C ILE A 174 6.22 -8.82 -22.37
N ASN A 175 5.99 -9.07 -23.66
CA ASN A 175 6.15 -8.06 -24.73
C ASN A 175 4.79 -7.65 -25.34
N SER A 176 3.67 -8.07 -24.75
CA SER A 176 2.32 -7.87 -25.31
C SER A 176 1.91 -6.40 -25.45
N HIS A 177 2.44 -5.53 -24.58
CA HIS A 177 2.26 -4.08 -24.58
C HIS A 177 3.16 -3.37 -25.63
N GLY A 178 4.10 -4.09 -26.26
CA GLY A 178 4.95 -3.61 -27.36
C GLY A 178 5.99 -2.56 -26.96
N ARG A 179 5.54 -1.32 -26.77
CA ARG A 179 6.31 -0.15 -26.29
C ARG A 179 5.47 0.79 -25.41
N THR A 180 4.29 0.36 -24.99
CA THR A 180 3.38 1.15 -24.16
C THR A 180 3.66 0.86 -22.69
N GLU A 181 3.96 1.91 -21.93
CA GLU A 181 4.13 1.85 -20.48
C GLU A 181 2.79 1.68 -19.73
N GLY A 182 2.86 1.55 -18.42
CA GLY A 182 1.72 1.20 -17.57
C GLY A 182 2.17 0.98 -16.13
N PHE A 183 1.19 0.84 -15.25
CA PHE A 183 1.40 0.80 -13.80
C PHE A 183 0.68 -0.41 -13.19
N ALA A 184 -0.60 -0.58 -13.54
CA ALA A 184 -1.48 -1.63 -13.05
C ALA A 184 -0.95 -3.06 -13.23
N MET A 185 -0.74 -3.78 -12.12
CA MET A 185 -0.19 -5.14 -12.16
C MET A 185 -0.52 -5.94 -10.90
N ASP A 186 -1.16 -7.10 -11.05
CA ASP A 186 -1.48 -7.98 -9.91
C ASP A 186 -1.37 -9.48 -10.22
N TRP A 187 -0.82 -10.21 -9.25
CA TRP A 187 -0.70 -11.66 -9.24
C TRP A 187 -1.94 -12.29 -8.62
N ALA A 188 -2.59 -13.19 -9.35
CA ALA A 188 -3.67 -13.97 -8.78
C ALA A 188 -3.14 -14.77 -7.58
N ALA A 189 -3.78 -14.61 -6.42
CA ALA A 189 -3.60 -15.50 -5.29
C ALA A 189 -3.69 -16.97 -5.75
N SER A 190 -2.86 -17.84 -5.18
CA SER A 190 -2.71 -19.23 -5.61
C SER A 190 -3.98 -20.04 -5.32
N ALA A 191 -4.92 -19.97 -6.26
CA ALA A 191 -6.27 -20.49 -6.10
C ALA A 191 -6.27 -22.01 -6.00
N ALA A 192 -7.09 -22.54 -5.08
CA ALA A 192 -7.19 -23.97 -4.77
C ALA A 192 -7.54 -24.88 -5.97
N THR A 193 -7.94 -24.30 -7.11
CA THR A 193 -8.22 -25.04 -8.36
C THR A 193 -6.98 -25.49 -9.12
N ASN A 194 -5.84 -24.78 -9.03
CA ASN A 194 -4.52 -25.27 -9.47
C ASN A 194 -3.36 -24.42 -8.88
N PRO A 195 -2.73 -24.85 -7.77
CA PRO A 195 -1.67 -24.09 -7.12
C PRO A 195 -0.33 -24.03 -7.88
N SER A 196 -0.21 -24.68 -9.04
CA SER A 196 0.99 -24.58 -9.90
C SER A 196 0.87 -23.60 -11.07
N ALA A 197 -0.34 -23.07 -11.32
CA ALA A 197 -0.63 -22.16 -12.42
C ALA A 197 -0.77 -20.72 -11.93
N LEU A 198 0.38 -20.04 -11.77
CA LEU A 198 0.46 -18.61 -11.47
C LEU A 198 -0.16 -17.79 -12.61
N ARG A 199 -0.77 -16.66 -12.28
CA ARG A 199 -1.42 -15.77 -13.25
C ARG A 199 -1.13 -14.32 -12.87
N LEU A 200 -0.83 -13.51 -13.87
CA LEU A 200 -0.45 -12.10 -13.72
C LEU A 200 -1.30 -11.28 -14.69
N LEU A 201 -1.94 -10.23 -14.18
CA LEU A 201 -2.57 -9.20 -15.01
C LEU A 201 -1.62 -8.00 -15.14
N THR A 202 -1.64 -7.35 -16.30
CA THR A 202 -0.79 -6.19 -16.62
C THR A 202 -1.60 -5.19 -17.45
N GLY A 203 -1.74 -3.94 -17.00
CA GLY A 203 -2.51 -2.87 -17.64
C GLY A 203 -1.66 -1.71 -18.14
N ASP A 204 -2.00 -1.14 -19.31
CA ASP A 204 -1.21 -0.07 -19.94
C ASP A 204 -1.97 1.25 -20.18
N ILE A 205 -1.19 2.31 -20.47
CA ILE A 205 -1.70 3.65 -20.74
C ILE A 205 -2.58 3.76 -22.00
N HIS A 206 -2.69 2.67 -22.78
CA HIS A 206 -3.55 2.59 -23.96
C HIS A 206 -4.83 1.80 -23.71
N SER A 207 -5.27 1.62 -22.46
CA SER A 207 -6.50 0.91 -22.07
C SER A 207 -6.50 -0.61 -22.33
N LYS A 208 -5.31 -1.25 -22.37
CA LYS A 208 -5.19 -2.69 -22.63
C LYS A 208 -4.71 -3.43 -21.38
N ILE A 209 -5.51 -4.40 -20.95
CA ILE A 209 -5.14 -5.32 -19.87
C ILE A 209 -4.81 -6.67 -20.47
N TYR A 210 -3.63 -7.22 -20.21
CA TYR A 210 -3.22 -8.55 -20.67
C TYR A 210 -3.17 -9.54 -19.51
N LEU A 211 -3.31 -10.83 -19.83
CA LEU A 211 -3.21 -11.94 -18.88
C LEU A 211 -2.04 -12.83 -19.26
N THR A 212 -1.12 -13.03 -18.33
CA THR A 212 -0.02 -13.99 -18.43
C THR A 212 -0.28 -15.16 -17.48
N THR A 213 0.04 -16.38 -17.91
CA THR A 213 -0.17 -17.61 -17.14
C THR A 213 1.10 -18.46 -17.11
N SER A 214 1.37 -19.17 -16.01
CA SER A 214 2.46 -20.15 -15.95
C SER A 214 2.02 -21.54 -16.40
N THR A 215 2.98 -22.30 -16.90
CA THR A 215 2.89 -23.72 -17.28
C THR A 215 4.18 -24.42 -16.85
N PRO A 216 4.26 -25.76 -16.82
CA PRO A 216 5.52 -26.48 -16.61
C PRO A 216 6.62 -26.15 -17.63
N SER A 217 6.25 -25.59 -18.79
CA SER A 217 7.15 -25.08 -19.84
C SER A 217 7.53 -23.59 -19.69
N GLY A 218 7.13 -22.93 -18.59
CA GLY A 218 7.35 -21.50 -18.35
C GLY A 218 6.09 -20.64 -18.52
N PHE A 219 6.27 -19.33 -18.60
CA PHE A 219 5.18 -18.36 -18.72
C PHE A 219 4.70 -18.17 -20.17
N ASN A 220 3.42 -17.87 -20.33
CA ASN A 220 2.77 -17.59 -21.60
C ASN A 220 1.86 -16.35 -21.46
N ALA A 221 2.19 -15.27 -22.19
CA ALA A 221 1.38 -14.07 -22.23
C ALA A 221 0.31 -14.18 -23.34
N LEU A 222 -0.97 -14.06 -22.99
CA LEU A 222 -2.04 -14.17 -23.97
C LEU A 222 -2.08 -12.93 -24.87
N ALA A 223 -2.07 -13.12 -26.19
CA ALA A 223 -1.98 -12.03 -27.16
C ALA A 223 -3.26 -11.17 -27.33
N GLN A 224 -4.37 -11.52 -26.67
CA GLN A 224 -5.66 -10.82 -26.77
C GLN A 224 -5.98 -10.09 -25.46
N PRO A 225 -5.97 -8.74 -25.44
CA PRO A 225 -6.23 -7.97 -24.23
C PRO A 225 -7.71 -7.95 -23.83
N PHE A 226 -7.98 -7.56 -22.59
CA PHE A 226 -9.26 -7.03 -22.16
C PHE A 226 -9.36 -5.55 -22.50
N THR A 227 -10.57 -5.11 -22.88
CA THR A 227 -10.82 -3.75 -23.39
C THR A 227 -12.23 -3.26 -23.04
N SER A 228 -12.36 -2.34 -22.10
CA SER A 228 -13.61 -1.62 -21.79
C SER A 228 -13.31 -0.18 -21.43
N HIS A 229 -12.24 0.02 -20.64
CA HIS A 229 -11.66 1.34 -20.42
C HIS A 229 -11.33 2.08 -21.72
N THR A 230 -11.43 3.39 -21.68
CA THR A 230 -11.15 4.33 -22.75
C THR A 230 -9.88 5.17 -22.53
N SER A 231 -9.28 5.08 -21.34
CA SER A 231 -8.04 5.79 -20.97
C SER A 231 -7.02 4.83 -20.33
N SER A 232 -5.95 5.37 -19.75
CA SER A 232 -4.90 4.63 -19.05
C SER A 232 -5.45 3.77 -17.89
N VAL A 233 -4.88 2.59 -17.65
CA VAL A 233 -5.26 1.70 -16.54
C VAL A 233 -4.26 1.85 -15.41
N GLU A 234 -4.68 2.46 -14.31
CA GLU A 234 -3.78 2.83 -13.21
C GLU A 234 -3.55 1.66 -12.24
N ASP A 235 -4.62 0.95 -11.86
CA ASP A 235 -4.55 -0.20 -10.96
C ASP A 235 -5.50 -1.35 -11.37
N ILE A 236 -5.13 -2.57 -10.99
CA ILE A 236 -5.83 -3.84 -11.24
C ILE A 236 -5.70 -4.70 -9.98
N GLN A 237 -6.79 -5.33 -9.54
CA GLN A 237 -6.71 -6.37 -8.50
C GLN A 237 -7.60 -7.56 -8.80
N TRP A 238 -7.06 -8.78 -8.64
CA TRP A 238 -7.84 -10.02 -8.66
C TRP A 238 -8.84 -10.06 -7.49
N SER A 239 -10.01 -10.66 -7.74
CA SER A 239 -10.98 -10.86 -6.68
C SER A 239 -10.43 -11.84 -5.64
N PRO A 240 -10.46 -11.50 -4.33
CA PRO A 240 -10.02 -12.40 -3.25
C PRO A 240 -10.85 -13.69 -3.16
N SER A 241 -12.13 -13.64 -3.55
CA SER A 241 -13.05 -14.79 -3.47
C SER A 241 -13.27 -15.51 -4.80
N GLU A 242 -13.31 -14.80 -5.93
CA GLU A 242 -13.70 -15.35 -7.23
C GLU A 242 -12.48 -15.51 -8.17
N PRO A 243 -11.92 -16.72 -8.34
CA PRO A 243 -10.61 -16.91 -8.98
C PRO A 243 -10.57 -16.58 -10.47
N THR A 244 -11.71 -16.26 -11.11
CA THR A 244 -11.78 -15.81 -12.51
C THR A 244 -12.12 -14.33 -12.66
N VAL A 245 -12.36 -13.61 -11.57
CA VAL A 245 -12.80 -12.22 -11.56
C VAL A 245 -11.66 -11.30 -11.15
N PHE A 246 -11.62 -10.10 -11.73
CA PHE A 246 -10.74 -9.02 -11.31
C PHE A 246 -11.45 -7.66 -11.46
N ALA A 247 -10.93 -6.64 -10.80
CA ALA A 247 -11.32 -5.24 -10.93
C ALA A 247 -10.16 -4.44 -11.54
N SER A 248 -10.46 -3.30 -12.16
CA SER A 248 -9.46 -2.30 -12.55
C SER A 248 -10.04 -0.89 -12.49
N CYS A 249 -9.18 0.10 -12.32
CA CYS A 249 -9.52 1.51 -12.37
C CYS A 249 -8.67 2.26 -13.40
N SER A 250 -9.04 3.51 -13.71
CA SER A 250 -8.53 4.19 -14.90
C SER A 250 -8.69 5.71 -14.86
N ALA A 251 -7.84 6.37 -15.62
CA ALA A 251 -7.98 7.75 -16.09
C ALA A 251 -9.17 7.99 -17.06
N ASP A 252 -10.20 7.13 -17.04
CA ASP A 252 -11.54 7.37 -17.60
C ASP A 252 -12.60 7.54 -16.50
N HIS A 253 -12.15 7.83 -15.28
CA HIS A 253 -12.93 8.09 -14.08
C HIS A 253 -13.79 6.88 -13.63
N SER A 254 -13.62 5.69 -14.23
CA SER A 254 -14.45 4.50 -13.98
C SER A 254 -13.69 3.35 -13.31
N ILE A 255 -14.45 2.48 -12.66
CA ILE A 255 -13.96 1.18 -12.15
C ILE A 255 -14.69 0.08 -12.91
N GLN A 256 -13.95 -0.89 -13.47
CA GLN A 256 -14.51 -1.96 -14.29
C GLN A 256 -14.31 -3.32 -13.61
N ILE A 257 -15.34 -4.16 -13.62
CA ILE A 257 -15.30 -5.54 -13.09
C ILE A 257 -15.30 -6.52 -14.27
N TRP A 258 -14.45 -7.54 -14.21
CA TRP A 258 -14.13 -8.41 -15.35
C TRP A 258 -14.25 -9.89 -14.99
N ASP A 259 -14.47 -10.74 -15.99
CA ASP A 259 -14.35 -12.20 -15.85
C ASP A 259 -13.46 -12.73 -16.99
N VAL A 260 -12.37 -13.44 -16.66
CA VAL A 260 -11.44 -14.01 -17.65
C VAL A 260 -12.08 -15.09 -18.54
N ARG A 261 -13.26 -15.61 -18.16
CA ARG A 261 -14.11 -16.51 -18.96
C ARG A 261 -14.95 -15.76 -20.01
N SER A 262 -15.05 -14.43 -19.92
CA SER A 262 -15.82 -13.59 -20.85
C SER A 262 -15.23 -13.67 -22.26
N LYS A 263 -15.95 -14.31 -23.19
CA LYS A 263 -15.48 -14.55 -24.57
C LYS A 263 -15.08 -13.28 -25.33
N GLY A 264 -15.71 -12.15 -25.03
CA GLY A 264 -15.41 -10.86 -25.65
C GLY A 264 -14.28 -10.07 -24.98
N ARG A 265 -13.74 -10.56 -23.85
CA ARG A 265 -12.77 -9.85 -23.00
C ARG A 265 -13.20 -8.41 -22.67
N LYS A 266 -14.51 -8.25 -22.46
CA LYS A 266 -15.17 -7.04 -21.97
C LYS A 266 -15.46 -7.19 -20.48
N SER A 267 -15.51 -6.06 -19.78
CA SER A 267 -16.05 -5.98 -18.42
C SER A 267 -17.48 -6.51 -18.38
N VAL A 268 -17.87 -7.07 -17.23
CA VAL A 268 -19.19 -7.65 -16.97
C VAL A 268 -20.12 -6.67 -16.24
N THR A 269 -19.55 -5.69 -15.54
CA THR A 269 -20.21 -4.52 -14.97
C THR A 269 -19.14 -3.47 -14.62
N GLY A 270 -19.53 -2.27 -14.18
CA GLY A 270 -18.62 -1.20 -13.78
C GLY A 270 -19.34 -0.03 -13.12
N ILE A 271 -18.53 0.80 -12.46
CA ILE A 271 -18.91 2.02 -11.75
C ILE A 271 -18.48 3.18 -12.66
N ASP A 272 -19.44 3.79 -13.35
CA ASP A 272 -19.24 4.81 -14.40
C ASP A 272 -20.23 5.98 -14.18
N PRO A 273 -19.77 7.18 -13.75
CA PRO A 273 -18.45 7.46 -13.18
C PRO A 273 -18.29 6.86 -11.77
N ALA A 274 -17.04 6.76 -11.29
CA ALA A 274 -16.68 6.48 -9.90
C ALA A 274 -16.10 7.73 -9.20
N HIS A 275 -15.22 8.47 -9.88
CA HIS A 275 -14.68 9.75 -9.39
C HIS A 275 -14.99 10.91 -10.34
N GLU A 276 -14.72 12.14 -9.89
CA GLU A 276 -14.86 13.32 -10.75
C GLU A 276 -13.59 13.58 -11.60
N SER A 277 -12.50 12.92 -11.23
CA SER A 277 -11.22 12.87 -11.93
C SER A 277 -10.74 11.41 -12.08
N ASP A 278 -9.46 11.22 -12.41
CA ASP A 278 -8.84 9.92 -12.63
C ASP A 278 -8.89 9.04 -11.37
N VAL A 279 -9.08 7.73 -11.55
CA VAL A 279 -9.10 6.75 -10.46
C VAL A 279 -7.78 6.00 -10.44
N ASN A 280 -6.93 6.34 -9.47
CA ASN A 280 -5.52 5.96 -9.44
C ASN A 280 -5.30 4.57 -8.84
N VAL A 281 -6.05 4.23 -7.79
CA VAL A 281 -5.82 3.01 -6.99
C VAL A 281 -7.12 2.39 -6.49
N ILE A 282 -7.11 1.06 -6.35
CA ILE A 282 -8.23 0.29 -5.78
C ILE A 282 -7.74 -0.78 -4.79
N SER A 283 -8.53 -1.02 -3.75
CA SER A 283 -8.31 -2.19 -2.88
C SER A 283 -9.60 -2.95 -2.62
N TRP A 284 -9.56 -4.26 -2.85
CA TRP A 284 -10.67 -5.18 -2.67
C TRP A 284 -10.54 -5.86 -1.31
N ASN A 285 -11.53 -5.65 -0.44
CA ASN A 285 -11.53 -6.14 0.94
C ASN A 285 -11.41 -7.68 0.99
N LYS A 286 -10.49 -8.18 1.83
CA LYS A 286 -10.10 -9.61 1.88
C LYS A 286 -11.00 -10.49 2.73
N SER A 287 -11.87 -9.89 3.54
CA SER A 287 -12.85 -10.58 4.40
C SER A 287 -14.27 -10.36 3.88
N THR A 288 -14.65 -9.09 3.70
CA THR A 288 -15.98 -8.67 3.24
C THR A 288 -15.93 -8.40 1.73
N HIS A 289 -15.83 -9.49 0.98
CA HIS A 289 -15.53 -9.56 -0.47
C HIS A 289 -16.48 -8.78 -1.42
N TYR A 290 -17.52 -8.12 -0.94
CA TYR A 290 -18.34 -7.21 -1.76
C TYR A 290 -17.92 -5.74 -1.64
N LEU A 291 -16.99 -5.40 -0.74
CA LEU A 291 -16.44 -4.05 -0.59
C LEU A 291 -15.19 -3.87 -1.44
N LEU A 292 -15.19 -2.79 -2.21
CA LEU A 292 -14.04 -2.23 -2.92
C LEU A 292 -13.85 -0.79 -2.46
N ILE A 293 -12.62 -0.36 -2.20
CA ILE A 293 -12.29 1.05 -1.95
C ILE A 293 -11.50 1.60 -3.14
N SER A 294 -11.63 2.88 -3.43
CA SER A 294 -10.87 3.57 -4.48
C SER A 294 -10.38 4.94 -4.03
N GLY A 295 -9.22 5.33 -4.56
CA GLY A 295 -8.66 6.68 -4.45
C GLY A 295 -8.47 7.29 -5.83
N GLY A 296 -8.62 8.61 -5.94
CA GLY A 296 -8.47 9.33 -7.20
C GLY A 296 -7.66 10.62 -7.11
N ASP A 297 -7.47 11.25 -8.26
CA ASP A 297 -6.84 12.58 -8.40
C ASP A 297 -7.67 13.70 -7.75
N ASP A 298 -8.96 13.44 -7.48
CA ASP A 298 -9.85 14.32 -6.72
C ASP A 298 -9.57 14.34 -5.19
N GLY A 299 -8.53 13.64 -4.73
CA GLY A 299 -8.16 13.52 -3.30
C GLY A 299 -9.21 12.77 -2.46
N ALA A 300 -10.25 12.23 -3.10
CA ALA A 300 -11.34 11.55 -2.44
C ALA A 300 -11.03 10.06 -2.29
N ILE A 301 -11.47 9.49 -1.16
CA ILE A 301 -11.48 8.07 -0.88
C ILE A 301 -12.94 7.62 -0.88
N LYS A 302 -13.29 6.60 -1.68
CA LYS A 302 -14.69 6.16 -1.87
C LYS A 302 -14.82 4.65 -1.68
N VAL A 303 -15.77 4.22 -0.84
CA VAL A 303 -16.07 2.81 -0.56
C VAL A 303 -17.31 2.39 -1.36
N TRP A 304 -17.26 1.24 -2.00
CA TRP A 304 -18.29 0.76 -2.93
C TRP A 304 -18.77 -0.65 -2.56
N ASP A 305 -20.09 -0.83 -2.54
CA ASP A 305 -20.71 -2.16 -2.46
C ASP A 305 -20.97 -2.71 -3.86
N LEU A 306 -20.19 -3.70 -4.27
CA LEU A 306 -20.26 -4.35 -5.58
C LEU A 306 -21.60 -5.05 -5.85
N ARG A 307 -22.44 -5.27 -4.83
CA ARG A 307 -23.82 -5.80 -4.98
C ARG A 307 -24.78 -4.77 -5.56
N ASN A 308 -24.49 -3.48 -5.36
CA ASN A 308 -25.33 -2.33 -5.76
C ASN A 308 -24.94 -1.74 -7.13
N VAL A 309 -23.89 -2.25 -7.77
CA VAL A 309 -23.43 -1.77 -9.07
C VAL A 309 -24.42 -2.17 -10.17
N SER A 310 -24.72 -1.23 -11.08
CA SER A 310 -25.72 -1.40 -12.14
C SER A 310 -25.42 -2.62 -13.02
N LYS A 311 -26.45 -3.46 -13.24
CA LYS A 311 -26.32 -4.68 -14.05
C LYS A 311 -26.54 -4.35 -15.53
N PRO A 312 -25.85 -5.02 -16.48
CA PRO A 312 -26.09 -4.79 -17.91
C PRO A 312 -27.58 -4.94 -18.27
N GLY A 313 -28.19 -3.84 -18.71
CA GLY A 313 -29.62 -3.78 -19.07
C GLY A 313 -30.57 -3.31 -17.96
N SER A 314 -30.11 -2.97 -16.75
CA SER A 314 -30.91 -2.18 -15.81
C SER A 314 -31.00 -0.71 -16.28
N PRO A 315 -31.95 0.10 -15.77
CA PRO A 315 -31.86 1.55 -15.86
C PRO A 315 -30.51 2.03 -15.33
N ARG A 316 -29.90 3.05 -15.96
CA ARG A 316 -28.64 3.64 -15.50
C ARG A 316 -28.91 4.50 -14.25
N GLN A 317 -28.90 3.85 -13.09
CA GLN A 317 -28.76 4.55 -11.82
C GLN A 317 -27.29 4.96 -11.67
N VAL A 318 -27.05 6.21 -11.30
CA VAL A 318 -25.70 6.71 -10.96
C VAL A 318 -25.21 5.91 -9.75
N PRO A 319 -24.02 5.29 -9.81
CA PRO A 319 -23.46 4.61 -8.64
C PRO A 319 -23.27 5.60 -7.48
N SER A 320 -23.60 5.18 -6.27
CA SER A 320 -23.32 5.93 -5.06
C SER A 320 -22.38 5.11 -4.18
N PRO A 321 -21.29 5.69 -3.66
CA PRO A 321 -20.46 5.02 -2.67
C PRO A 321 -21.25 4.87 -1.36
N VAL A 322 -20.89 3.87 -0.55
CA VAL A 322 -21.46 3.66 0.78
C VAL A 322 -20.81 4.53 1.86
N ALA A 323 -19.57 4.97 1.62
CA ALA A 323 -18.86 5.99 2.39
C ALA A 323 -17.91 6.76 1.46
N ALA A 324 -17.71 8.05 1.72
CA ALA A 324 -16.78 8.89 0.95
C ALA A 324 -16.11 9.92 1.87
N PHE A 325 -14.80 10.09 1.72
CA PHE A 325 -13.97 10.96 2.55
C PHE A 325 -13.10 11.86 1.67
N THR A 326 -12.97 13.13 2.05
CA THR A 326 -12.18 14.15 1.33
C THR A 326 -11.18 14.80 2.28
N TRP A 327 -10.23 14.00 2.79
CA TRP A 327 -9.21 14.45 3.72
C TRP A 327 -7.88 14.84 3.05
N HIS A 328 -7.50 14.15 1.99
CA HIS A 328 -6.28 14.48 1.24
C HIS A 328 -6.52 15.69 0.33
N HIS A 329 -5.51 16.54 0.21
CA HIS A 329 -5.53 17.75 -0.62
C HIS A 329 -4.82 17.57 -1.97
N GLY A 330 -4.28 16.38 -2.22
CA GLY A 330 -3.69 15.97 -3.49
C GLY A 330 -4.11 14.55 -3.87
N PRO A 331 -3.77 14.09 -5.08
CA PRO A 331 -4.06 12.74 -5.56
C PRO A 331 -3.76 11.63 -4.55
N ILE A 332 -4.68 10.67 -4.42
CA ILE A 332 -4.41 9.43 -3.68
C ILE A 332 -3.41 8.60 -4.48
N THR A 333 -2.27 8.28 -3.88
CA THR A 333 -1.18 7.49 -4.49
C THR A 333 -1.23 6.01 -4.12
N SER A 334 -1.84 5.66 -2.98
CA SER A 334 -2.00 4.28 -2.55
C SER A 334 -3.18 4.10 -1.60
N ILE A 335 -3.77 2.91 -1.60
CA ILE A 335 -4.83 2.54 -0.66
C ILE A 335 -4.84 1.02 -0.41
N GLU A 336 -4.94 0.60 0.85
CA GLU A 336 -5.03 -0.83 1.20
C GLU A 336 -5.93 -1.08 2.42
N TRP A 337 -6.90 -2.00 2.28
CA TRP A 337 -7.61 -2.59 3.42
C TRP A 337 -6.64 -3.35 4.33
N HIS A 338 -6.91 -3.35 5.63
CA HIS A 338 -6.18 -4.20 6.57
C HIS A 338 -6.36 -5.69 6.17
N PRO A 339 -5.32 -6.53 6.22
CA PRO A 339 -5.38 -7.90 5.70
C PRO A 339 -6.29 -8.85 6.50
N THR A 340 -6.72 -8.46 7.70
CA THR A 340 -7.62 -9.25 8.56
C THR A 340 -8.89 -8.52 9.03
N GLU A 341 -8.83 -7.20 9.23
CA GLU A 341 -9.96 -6.43 9.77
C GLU A 341 -10.72 -5.79 8.61
N ASP A 342 -12.03 -5.97 8.55
CA ASP A 342 -12.80 -5.64 7.35
C ASP A 342 -13.36 -4.21 7.31
N SER A 343 -13.20 -3.45 8.40
CA SER A 343 -13.53 -2.02 8.48
C SER A 343 -12.31 -1.09 8.34
N VAL A 344 -11.10 -1.62 8.56
CA VAL A 344 -9.86 -0.82 8.66
C VAL A 344 -9.13 -0.71 7.31
N PHE A 345 -8.61 0.48 6.98
CA PHE A 345 -7.76 0.68 5.80
C PHE A 345 -6.70 1.77 6.00
N ALA A 346 -5.71 1.83 5.11
CA ALA A 346 -4.69 2.87 5.04
C ALA A 346 -4.70 3.52 3.65
N ALA A 347 -4.38 4.82 3.56
CA ALA A 347 -4.24 5.56 2.30
C ALA A 347 -3.06 6.55 2.34
N SER A 348 -2.42 6.79 1.19
CA SER A 348 -1.42 7.86 1.02
C SER A 348 -1.87 8.83 -0.06
N GLY A 349 -1.54 10.11 0.13
CA GLY A 349 -1.70 11.13 -0.89
C GLY A 349 -0.37 11.75 -1.31
N ALA A 350 -0.37 12.42 -2.46
CA ALA A 350 0.69 13.31 -2.93
C ALA A 350 0.78 14.63 -2.12
N ASP A 351 0.11 14.71 -0.98
CA ASP A 351 0.09 15.80 -0.01
C ASP A 351 0.86 15.46 1.29
N ASP A 352 1.85 14.57 1.18
CA ASP A 352 2.78 14.16 2.26
C ASP A 352 2.09 13.64 3.53
N GLN A 353 0.92 13.00 3.34
CA GLN A 353 0.14 12.35 4.39
C GLN A 353 -0.05 10.86 4.10
N VAL A 354 0.07 10.05 5.17
CA VAL A 354 -0.36 8.66 5.23
C VAL A 354 -1.43 8.56 6.33
N THR A 355 -2.64 8.13 5.98
CA THR A 355 -3.80 8.12 6.87
C THR A 355 -4.23 6.69 7.18
N LEU A 356 -4.61 6.43 8.43
CA LEU A 356 -5.23 5.15 8.86
C LEU A 356 -6.68 5.41 9.25
N TRP A 357 -7.56 4.51 8.86
CA TRP A 357 -9.01 4.68 8.97
C TRP A 357 -9.68 3.42 9.51
N ASP A 358 -10.80 3.59 10.21
CA ASP A 358 -11.71 2.50 10.59
C ASP A 358 -13.18 2.92 10.36
N LEU A 359 -13.85 2.21 9.47
CA LEU A 359 -15.26 2.40 9.15
C LEU A 359 -16.22 1.94 10.26
N GLY A 360 -15.71 1.23 11.28
CA GLY A 360 -16.47 0.81 12.46
C GLY A 360 -16.64 1.91 13.52
N VAL A 361 -15.95 3.05 13.38
CA VAL A 361 -16.08 4.17 14.32
C VAL A 361 -17.33 5.00 14.01
N GLU A 362 -18.26 5.00 14.95
CA GLU A 362 -19.36 5.96 15.05
C GLU A 362 -19.04 7.01 16.15
N GLN A 363 -19.59 8.22 16.06
CA GLN A 363 -19.46 9.21 17.15
C GLN A 363 -20.54 8.97 18.21
N ASP A 364 -20.15 8.96 19.48
CA ASP A 364 -21.11 9.03 20.59
C ASP A 364 -21.74 10.44 20.65
N ASP A 365 -23.06 10.51 20.44
CA ASP A 365 -23.85 11.76 20.41
C ASP A 365 -23.68 12.64 21.66
N GLU A 366 -23.26 12.07 22.80
CA GLU A 366 -23.03 12.80 24.05
C GLU A 366 -21.71 13.61 24.05
N GLU A 367 -20.66 13.15 23.36
CA GLU A 367 -19.34 13.80 23.35
C GLU A 367 -19.29 15.03 22.42
N ILE A 368 -20.16 15.03 21.39
CA ILE A 368 -20.41 16.13 20.44
C ILE A 368 -20.63 17.47 21.16
N GLY A 369 -21.28 17.46 22.33
CA GLY A 369 -21.59 18.67 23.10
C GLY A 369 -20.36 19.43 23.62
N SER A 370 -19.22 18.75 23.71
CA SER A 370 -17.92 19.31 24.13
C SER A 370 -17.01 19.61 22.92
N SER A 371 -16.75 18.60 22.08
CA SER A 371 -15.71 18.66 21.05
C SER A 371 -16.06 19.57 19.85
N MET A 372 -17.35 19.78 19.56
CA MET A 372 -17.78 20.68 18.48
C MET A 372 -17.51 22.17 18.75
N ASN A 373 -17.14 22.59 19.96
CA ASN A 373 -16.73 23.99 20.17
C ASN A 373 -15.27 24.22 19.76
N GLU A 374 -14.37 23.29 20.07
CA GLU A 374 -12.94 23.40 19.76
C GLU A 374 -12.68 23.17 18.26
N THR A 375 -13.28 22.13 17.67
CA THR A 375 -13.18 21.86 16.22
C THR A 375 -13.91 22.87 15.32
N ARG A 376 -14.65 23.83 15.89
CA ARG A 376 -15.22 24.96 15.13
C ARG A 376 -14.29 26.16 15.03
N GLU A 377 -13.31 26.29 15.91
CA GLU A 377 -12.27 27.32 15.80
C GLU A 377 -11.15 26.90 14.82
N SER A 378 -10.91 25.59 14.67
CA SER A 378 -9.94 25.02 13.72
C SER A 378 -10.38 25.07 12.24
N GLY A 379 -11.67 25.33 11.97
CA GLY A 379 -12.22 25.47 10.61
C GLY A 379 -12.29 24.20 9.77
N ARG A 380 -11.86 23.04 10.28
CA ARG A 380 -11.86 21.75 9.57
C ARG A 380 -12.48 20.65 10.44
N GLU A 381 -13.58 20.08 9.96
CA GLU A 381 -14.20 18.90 10.56
C GLU A 381 -13.34 17.66 10.29
N VAL A 382 -12.83 17.04 11.36
CA VAL A 382 -12.04 15.81 11.29
C VAL A 382 -13.02 14.62 11.25
N PRO A 383 -13.00 13.76 10.21
CA PRO A 383 -13.88 12.60 10.16
C PRO A 383 -13.57 11.63 11.32
N PRO A 384 -14.56 11.14 12.08
CA PRO A 384 -14.30 10.26 13.21
C PRO A 384 -13.70 8.90 12.81
N GLN A 385 -13.89 8.48 11.55
CA GLN A 385 -13.25 7.29 11.01
C GLN A 385 -11.75 7.46 10.76
N LEU A 386 -11.18 8.67 10.85
CA LEU A 386 -9.75 8.93 10.68
C LEU A 386 -9.00 8.68 12.00
N LEU A 387 -8.48 7.45 12.16
CA LEU A 387 -7.77 7.01 13.37
C LEU A 387 -6.36 7.60 13.52
N PHE A 388 -5.70 7.95 12.42
CA PHE A 388 -4.30 8.38 12.45
C PHE A 388 -3.88 9.18 11.21
N VAL A 389 -2.96 10.14 11.40
CA VAL A 389 -2.22 10.80 10.32
C VAL A 389 -0.72 10.69 10.60
N HIS A 390 -0.02 9.95 9.75
CA HIS A 390 1.43 9.87 9.70
C HIS A 390 1.98 10.85 8.67
N GLN A 391 2.98 11.66 9.07
CA GLN A 391 3.68 12.62 8.22
C GLN A 391 5.21 12.53 8.45
N GLY A 392 5.98 13.29 7.67
CA GLY A 392 7.44 13.36 7.77
C GLY A 392 8.19 12.63 6.65
N GLN A 393 7.47 12.08 5.67
CA GLN A 393 8.01 11.69 4.37
C GLN A 393 7.53 12.66 3.29
N ARG A 394 8.23 12.74 2.15
CA ARG A 394 7.84 13.58 1.02
C ARG A 394 7.61 12.76 -0.24
N ASP A 395 6.55 13.10 -0.97
CA ASP A 395 6.15 12.47 -2.22
C ASP A 395 5.94 10.94 -2.07
N VAL A 396 5.03 10.58 -1.15
CA VAL A 396 4.68 9.20 -0.79
C VAL A 396 4.00 8.49 -1.97
N LYS A 397 4.56 7.35 -2.39
CA LYS A 397 4.10 6.59 -3.57
C LYS A 397 3.20 5.41 -3.22
N GLU A 398 3.60 4.58 -2.25
CA GLU A 398 2.85 3.37 -1.91
C GLU A 398 2.82 3.07 -0.40
N ILE A 399 1.80 2.32 0.04
CA ILE A 399 1.62 1.74 1.38
C ILE A 399 1.45 0.21 1.26
N HIS A 400 1.96 -0.59 2.22
CA HIS A 400 1.32 -1.87 2.57
C HIS A 400 1.25 -2.13 4.08
N TRP A 401 0.21 -2.84 4.49
CA TRP A 401 0.15 -3.55 5.77
C TRP A 401 1.07 -4.78 5.77
N HIS A 402 1.72 -5.09 6.89
CA HIS A 402 2.61 -6.22 7.00
C HIS A 402 1.83 -7.52 7.27
N PRO A 403 1.73 -8.48 6.32
CA PRO A 403 0.82 -9.63 6.40
C PRO A 403 1.15 -10.65 7.50
N GLN A 404 2.24 -10.44 8.24
CA GLN A 404 2.71 -11.28 9.34
C GLN A 404 2.98 -10.50 10.65
N ILE A 405 2.81 -9.17 10.66
CA ILE A 405 3.00 -8.31 11.84
C ILE A 405 1.75 -7.40 11.90
N PRO A 406 0.66 -7.82 12.55
CA PRO A 406 -0.62 -7.10 12.51
C PRO A 406 -0.49 -5.65 12.99
N GLY A 407 -1.13 -4.71 12.29
CA GLY A 407 -1.03 -3.26 12.55
C GLY A 407 0.29 -2.59 12.17
N ALA A 408 1.32 -3.34 11.75
CA ALA A 408 2.51 -2.72 11.19
C ALA A 408 2.26 -2.31 9.73
N VAL A 409 2.50 -1.04 9.45
CA VAL A 409 2.50 -0.42 8.13
C VAL A 409 3.94 -0.21 7.70
N ILE A 410 4.21 -0.33 6.40
CA ILE A 410 5.44 0.22 5.83
C ILE A 410 5.07 1.01 4.57
N THR A 411 5.69 2.18 4.38
CA THR A 411 5.41 3.21 3.36
C THR A 411 6.64 3.53 2.51
N THR A 412 6.49 3.98 1.26
CA THR A 412 7.60 4.42 0.38
C THR A 412 7.38 5.81 -0.18
N ALA A 413 8.45 6.59 -0.30
CA ALA A 413 8.45 7.99 -0.67
C ALA A 413 9.77 8.40 -1.35
N LEU A 414 9.93 9.68 -1.69
CA LEU A 414 11.16 10.21 -2.29
C LEU A 414 12.37 10.12 -1.34
N ASP A 415 12.16 10.22 -0.03
CA ASP A 415 13.22 10.10 0.99
C ASP A 415 13.55 8.64 1.39
N GLY A 416 12.77 7.66 0.94
CA GLY A 416 12.91 6.26 1.33
C GLY A 416 11.65 5.73 1.99
N PHE A 417 11.76 5.04 3.11
CA PHE A 417 10.65 4.28 3.70
C PHE A 417 10.51 4.52 5.20
N ASN A 418 9.27 4.52 5.70
CA ASN A 418 9.00 4.40 7.13
C ASN A 418 8.35 3.05 7.44
N ILE A 419 8.85 2.36 8.46
CA ILE A 419 8.27 1.15 9.05
C ILE A 419 7.66 1.58 10.39
N PHE A 420 6.35 1.48 10.55
CA PHE A 420 5.71 1.89 11.79
C PHE A 420 4.56 0.97 12.21
N LYS A 421 4.22 1.03 13.50
CA LYS A 421 2.97 0.49 14.05
C LYS A 421 2.44 1.52 15.06
N THR A 422 1.17 1.85 14.95
CA THR A 422 0.49 2.84 15.82
C THR A 422 0.01 2.21 17.13
N ILE A 423 -0.58 3.01 18.01
CA ILE A 423 -1.41 2.52 19.11
C ILE A 423 -2.87 2.24 18.68
N SER A 424 -3.34 2.87 17.60
CA SER A 424 -4.73 2.77 17.10
C SER A 424 -4.98 1.48 16.30
N VAL A 425 -3.93 0.96 15.63
CA VAL A 425 -3.89 -0.29 14.85
C VAL A 425 -2.54 -0.97 15.06
#